data_AF-A0A7C5RKZ8-F1
#
_entry.id   AF-A0A7C5RKZ8-F1
#
_cell.length_a   1.000
_cell.length_b   1.000
_cell.length_c   1.000
_cell.angle_alpha   90.00
_cell.angle_beta   90.00
_cell.angle_gamma   90.00
#
_symmetry.space_group_name_H-M   'P 1'
#
loop_
_entity.id
_entity.type
_entity.pdbx_description
1 polymer ?
#
loop_
_entity_poly.entity_id
_entity_poly.type
_entity_poly.pdbx_seq_one_letter_code
_entity_poly.pdbx_strand_id
1 'polypeptide(L)'
;MSAGERYRLIISVEEIRGNCPVFRVGERMVVEPPKIVLNQTDNICIHALGCILSMLVPLSRGISFKDLGLAKEGEEGYFQCLDPGAPYTNGGTVLFKIRREKLNF
;
A
#
# COMPACT_ATOMS: atom_id res chain seq x y z
N MET A 1 19.57 14.64 -9.56
CA MET A 1 18.19 14.14 -9.67
C MET A 1 17.29 15.36 -9.61
N SER A 2 16.61 15.70 -10.71
CA SER A 2 15.74 16.87 -10.75
C SER A 2 14.68 16.78 -9.66
N ALA A 3 14.27 17.94 -9.14
CA ALA A 3 13.19 18.11 -8.17
C ALA A 3 11.84 17.79 -8.85
N GLY A 4 11.63 16.52 -9.20
CA GLY A 4 10.30 16.02 -9.56
C GLY A 4 9.41 15.97 -8.33
N GLU A 5 8.11 16.11 -8.53
CA GLU A 5 7.11 15.96 -7.47
C GLU A 5 7.36 14.66 -6.71
N ARG A 6 7.47 14.76 -5.37
CA ARG A 6 7.52 13.58 -4.51
C ARG A 6 6.23 13.46 -3.75
N TYR A 7 5.83 12.21 -3.56
CA TYR A 7 4.62 11.88 -2.85
C TYR A 7 4.93 10.94 -1.70
N ARG A 8 4.29 11.24 -0.55
CA ARG A 8 4.10 10.26 0.52
C ARG A 8 2.97 9.33 0.11
N LEU A 9 3.14 8.04 0.34
CA LEU A 9 2.12 7.04 0.07
C LEU A 9 1.52 6.58 1.40
N ILE A 10 0.20 6.56 1.47
CA ILE A 10 -0.56 6.10 2.64
C ILE A 10 -1.34 4.88 2.19
N ILE A 11 -1.04 3.75 2.84
CA ILE A 11 -1.61 2.44 2.53
C ILE A 11 -2.46 2.05 3.72
N SER A 12 -3.79 2.10 3.58
CA SER A 12 -4.75 1.76 4.63
C SER A 12 -5.42 0.42 4.36
N VAL A 13 -5.76 -0.28 5.44
CA VAL A 13 -6.54 -1.53 5.39
C VAL A 13 -8.01 -1.18 5.17
N GLU A 14 -8.52 -1.52 3.99
CA GLU A 14 -9.91 -1.26 3.60
C GLU A 14 -10.83 -2.41 4.02
N GLU A 15 -10.39 -3.66 3.75
CA GLU A 15 -11.20 -4.86 4.01
C GLU A 15 -10.29 -6.03 4.40
N ILE A 16 -10.77 -6.90 5.30
CA ILE A 16 -10.14 -8.19 5.61
C ILE A 16 -11.17 -9.29 5.33
N ARG A 17 -10.85 -10.21 4.43
CA ARG A 17 -11.64 -11.41 4.14
C ARG A 17 -10.94 -12.64 4.73
N GLY A 18 -11.54 -13.22 5.76
CA GLY A 18 -10.90 -14.27 6.57
C GLY A 18 -10.18 -13.66 7.77
N ASN A 19 -8.95 -14.08 8.04
CA ASN A 19 -8.18 -13.64 9.20
C ASN A 19 -6.82 -13.04 8.82
N CYS A 20 -6.44 -11.92 9.43
CA CYS A 20 -5.11 -11.35 9.32
C CYS A 20 -4.47 -11.24 10.71
N PRO A 21 -3.30 -11.86 10.96
CA PRO A 21 -2.63 -11.76 12.26
C PRO A 21 -1.83 -10.45 12.44
N VAL A 22 -1.66 -9.66 11.37
CA VAL A 22 -0.81 -8.45 11.38
C VAL A 22 -1.63 -7.16 11.39
N PHE A 23 -2.75 -7.12 10.66
CA PHE A 23 -3.51 -5.89 10.43
C PHE A 23 -4.94 -5.98 10.92
N ARG A 24 -5.50 -4.82 11.28
CA ARG A 24 -6.93 -4.58 11.51
C ARG A 24 -7.46 -3.52 10.53
N VAL A 25 -8.76 -3.54 10.24
CA VAL A 25 -9.40 -2.52 9.40
C VAL A 25 -9.17 -1.13 9.99
N GLY A 26 -8.76 -0.18 9.16
CA GLY A 26 -8.42 1.19 9.56
C GLY A 26 -6.94 1.43 9.90
N GLU A 27 -6.15 0.37 10.15
CA GLU A 27 -4.70 0.50 10.33
C GLU A 27 -3.99 0.83 9.00
N ARG A 28 -2.76 1.36 9.09
CA ARG A 28 -2.03 1.82 7.91
C ARG A 28 -0.51 1.60 7.95
N MET A 29 0.08 1.62 6.76
CA MET A 29 1.51 1.83 6.51
C MET A 29 1.73 3.16 5.78
N VAL A 30 2.75 3.90 6.18
CA VAL A 30 3.12 5.18 5.54
C VAL A 30 4.52 5.05 4.95
N VAL A 31 4.64 5.34 3.65
CA VAL A 31 5.89 5.20 2.90
C VAL A 31 6.31 6.55 2.33
N GLU A 32 7.55 6.94 2.61
CA GLU A 32 8.26 8.05 1.97
C GLU A 32 9.54 7.48 1.36
N PRO A 33 9.51 6.95 0.12
CA PRO A 33 10.64 6.20 -0.40
C PRO A 33 11.97 6.99 -0.35
N PRO A 34 13.05 6.35 0.13
CA PRO A 34 13.22 4.90 0.29
C PRO A 34 12.81 4.32 1.66
N LYS A 35 12.15 5.08 2.54
CA LYS A 35 11.86 4.66 3.93
C LYS A 35 10.36 4.43 4.18
N ILE A 36 10.07 3.59 5.17
CA ILE A 36 8.77 3.51 5.85
C ILE A 36 8.82 4.48 7.04
N VAL A 37 7.75 5.27 7.22
CA VAL A 37 7.63 6.26 8.29
C VAL A 37 7.08 5.56 9.53
N LEU A 38 7.99 5.02 10.35
CA LEU A 38 7.65 4.13 11.47
C LEU A 38 6.67 4.75 12.47
N ASN A 39 6.83 6.04 12.81
CA ASN A 39 5.97 6.71 13.78
C ASN A 39 4.55 7.02 13.25
N GLN A 40 4.26 6.74 11.98
CA GLN A 40 2.94 6.90 11.37
C GLN A 40 2.37 5.57 10.85
N THR A 41 3.10 4.48 11.04
CA THR A 41 2.77 3.13 10.57
C THR A 41 2.37 2.28 11.77
N ASP A 42 1.20 1.65 11.71
CA ASP A 42 0.70 0.82 12.80
C ASP A 42 1.39 -0.55 12.80
N ASN A 43 1.51 -1.18 11.63
CA ASN A 43 2.08 -2.52 11.44
C ASN A 43 2.81 -2.63 10.09
N ILE A 44 3.76 -3.56 9.96
CA ILE A 44 4.46 -3.87 8.71
C ILE A 44 4.30 -5.37 8.42
N CYS A 45 3.77 -5.72 7.24
CA CYS A 45 3.61 -7.10 6.79
C CYS A 45 4.49 -7.42 5.59
N ILE A 46 5.25 -8.52 5.67
CA ILE A 46 6.12 -9.00 4.60
C ILE A 46 5.31 -9.35 3.34
N HIS A 47 4.15 -10.00 3.48
CA HIS A 47 3.29 -10.32 2.32
C HIS A 47 2.76 -9.07 1.63
N ALA A 48 2.27 -8.09 2.39
CA ALA A 48 1.75 -6.84 1.82
C ALA A 48 2.86 -6.06 1.12
N LEU A 49 4.03 -5.93 1.75
CA LEU A 49 5.19 -5.29 1.12
C LEU A 49 5.61 -6.03 -0.15
N GLY A 50 5.71 -7.36 -0.13
CA GLY A 50 6.06 -8.16 -1.31
C GLY A 50 5.14 -7.89 -2.50
N CYS A 51 3.84 -7.70 -2.27
CA CYS A 51 2.86 -7.43 -3.33
C CYS A 51 2.98 -6.03 -3.95
N ILE A 52 3.48 -5.02 -3.23
CA ILE A 52 3.46 -3.61 -3.69
C ILE A 52 4.86 -3.00 -3.88
N LEU A 53 5.92 -3.65 -3.42
CA LEU A 53 7.28 -3.09 -3.30
C LEU A 53 7.79 -2.44 -4.60
N SER A 54 7.60 -3.11 -5.74
CA SER A 54 8.05 -2.63 -7.05
C SER A 54 7.32 -1.38 -7.54
N MET A 55 6.13 -1.10 -7.01
CA MET A 55 5.28 0.04 -7.39
C MET A 55 5.47 1.26 -6.49
N LEU A 56 5.99 1.10 -5.26
CA LEU A 56 6.14 2.20 -4.30
C LEU A 56 7.00 3.35 -4.83
N VAL A 57 8.15 3.05 -5.44
CA VAL A 57 9.05 4.09 -5.97
C VAL A 57 8.42 4.81 -7.17
N PRO A 58 7.90 4.13 -8.21
CA PRO A 58 7.17 4.78 -9.31
C PRO A 58 6.01 5.67 -8.83
N LEU A 59 5.15 5.17 -7.94
CA LEU A 59 4.01 5.92 -7.40
C LEU A 59 4.46 7.18 -6.65
N SER A 60 5.51 7.07 -5.84
CA SER A 60 6.07 8.22 -5.11
C SER A 60 6.68 9.30 -6.01
N ARG A 61 6.90 8.99 -7.29
CA ARG A 61 7.46 9.89 -8.31
C ARG A 61 6.43 10.37 -9.32
N GLY A 62 5.14 10.13 -9.07
CA GLY A 62 4.06 10.70 -9.86
C GLY A 62 3.45 9.79 -10.92
N ILE A 63 3.99 8.58 -11.15
CA ILE A 63 3.33 7.61 -12.06
C ILE A 63 1.91 7.33 -11.56
N SER A 64 0.94 7.30 -12.49
CA SER A 64 -0.47 7.18 -12.12
C SER A 64 -0.80 5.76 -11.64
N PHE A 65 -1.78 5.63 -10.75
CA PHE A 65 -2.29 4.34 -10.30
C PHE A 65 -2.87 3.51 -11.46
N LYS A 66 -3.47 4.19 -12.45
CA LYS A 66 -4.01 3.57 -13.65
C LYS A 66 -2.92 2.90 -14.49
N ASP A 67 -1.82 3.58 -14.74
CA ASP A 67 -0.72 3.05 -15.57
C ASP A 67 -0.05 1.84 -14.91
N LEU A 68 -0.09 1.74 -13.57
CA LEU A 68 0.40 0.59 -12.82
C LEU A 68 -0.66 -0.49 -12.59
N GLY A 69 -1.86 -0.34 -13.16
CA GLY A 69 -2.94 -1.33 -13.05
C GLY A 69 -3.60 -1.42 -11.67
N LEU A 70 -3.45 -0.41 -10.82
CA LEU A 70 -3.99 -0.36 -9.46
C LEU A 70 -5.36 0.33 -9.38
N ALA A 71 -5.77 1.04 -10.43
CA ALA A 71 -7.01 1.82 -10.47
C ALA A 71 -7.57 1.92 -11.89
N LYS A 72 -8.87 2.21 -12.00
CA LYS A 72 -9.50 2.61 -13.28
C LYS A 72 -9.21 4.07 -13.62
N GLU A 73 -9.24 4.93 -12.60
CA GLU A 73 -8.98 6.38 -12.67
C GLU A 73 -8.70 6.93 -11.26
N GLY A 74 -8.26 8.18 -11.18
CA GLY A 74 -8.08 8.91 -9.92
C GLY A 74 -6.71 8.75 -9.25
N GLU A 75 -6.66 9.21 -8.00
CA GLU A 75 -5.45 9.39 -7.18
C GLU A 75 -5.32 8.34 -6.07
N GLU A 76 -6.09 7.26 -6.19
CA GLU A 76 -6.15 6.14 -5.26
C GLU A 76 -6.08 4.84 -6.06
N GLY A 77 -5.43 3.83 -5.50
CA GLY A 77 -5.36 2.49 -6.05
C GLY A 77 -5.61 1.42 -5.01
N TYR A 78 -5.75 0.18 -5.46
CA TYR A 78 -6.05 -0.95 -4.60
C TYR A 78 -5.15 -2.13 -4.94
N PHE A 79 -4.73 -2.85 -3.91
CA PHE A 79 -4.02 -4.12 -4.06
C PHE A 79 -4.36 -5.04 -2.89
N GLN A 80 -4.01 -6.31 -3.01
CA GLN A 80 -4.23 -7.29 -1.96
C GLN A 80 -2.93 -7.99 -1.56
N CYS A 81 -2.85 -8.46 -0.32
CA CYS A 81 -1.75 -9.35 0.07
C CYS A 81 -1.91 -10.75 -0.54
N LEU A 82 -0.83 -11.52 -0.52
CA LEU A 82 -0.72 -12.82 -1.19
C LEU A 82 -1.58 -13.94 -0.58
N ASP A 83 -1.92 -13.86 0.71
CA ASP A 83 -2.60 -14.96 1.42
C ASP A 83 -4.00 -15.21 0.84
N PRO A 84 -4.26 -16.39 0.25
CA PRO A 84 -5.52 -16.71 -0.42
C PRO A 84 -6.67 -17.02 0.55
N GLY A 85 -6.40 -17.25 1.84
CA GLY A 85 -7.39 -17.70 2.81
C GLY A 85 -7.92 -19.12 2.55
N ALA A 86 -9.08 -19.42 3.14
CA ALA A 86 -9.72 -20.74 3.06
C ALA A 86 -10.15 -21.08 1.62
N PRO A 87 -10.06 -22.35 1.19
CA PRO A 87 -9.71 -23.54 2.00
C PRO A 87 -8.20 -23.81 2.13
N TYR A 88 -7.33 -22.94 1.60
CA TYR A 88 -5.89 -23.23 1.48
C TYR A 88 -5.08 -22.84 2.72
N THR A 89 -5.49 -21.77 3.40
CA THR A 89 -4.86 -21.32 4.65
C THR A 89 -5.93 -20.99 5.69
N ASN A 90 -5.52 -20.90 6.96
CA ASN A 90 -6.36 -20.35 8.03
C ASN A 90 -6.31 -18.81 8.08
N GLY A 91 -5.60 -18.19 7.13
CA GLY A 91 -5.44 -16.74 7.03
C GLY A 91 -6.57 -16.12 6.21
N GLY A 92 -6.22 -15.10 5.44
CA GLY A 92 -7.17 -14.31 4.71
C GLY A 92 -6.52 -13.22 3.89
N THR A 93 -7.27 -12.73 2.92
CA THR A 93 -6.81 -11.65 2.05
C THR A 93 -7.17 -10.31 2.66
N VAL A 94 -6.19 -9.41 2.70
CA VAL A 94 -6.38 -8.01 3.08
C VAL A 94 -6.40 -7.17 1.81
N LEU A 95 -7.48 -6.42 1.61
CA LEU A 95 -7.56 -5.39 0.58
C LEU A 95 -7.00 -4.09 1.16
N PHE A 96 -5.97 -3.58 0.51
CA PHE A 96 -5.36 -2.30 0.85
C PHE A 96 -5.80 -1.24 -0.14
N LYS A 97 -6.09 -0.06 0.38
CA LYS A 97 -6.22 1.17 -0.37
C LYS A 97 -4.92 1.95 -0.26
N ILE A 98 -4.36 2.37 -1.38
CA ILE A 98 -3.17 3.23 -1.44
C ILE A 98 -3.54 4.58 -2.05
N ARG A 99 -3.18 5.66 -1.36
CA ARG A 99 -3.35 7.04 -1.83
C ARG A 99 -2.04 7.81 -1.67
N ARG A 100 -1.91 8.93 -2.38
CA ARG A 100 -0.70 9.76 -2.36
C ARG A 100 -0.96 11.17 -1.85
N GLU A 101 0.00 11.73 -1.13
CA GLU A 101 0.02 13.12 -0.64
C GLU A 101 1.27 13.83 -1.16
N LYS A 102 1.12 15.02 -1.75
CA LYS A 102 2.27 15.81 -2.20
C LYS A 102 3.15 16.20 -1.01
N LEU A 103 4.46 15.99 -1.15
CA LEU A 103 5.44 16.52 -0.22
C LEU A 103 5.90 17.89 -0.71
N ASN A 104 5.63 18.92 0.08
CA ASN A 104 6.19 20.24 -0.16
C ASN A 104 7.60 20.26 0.48
N PHE A 105 8.61 20.53 -0.32
CA PHE A 105 9.97 20.81 0.15
C PHE A 105 10.21 22.31 0.17
#